data_AF-A0AAD2G1W9-F1
#
_entry.id   AF-A0AAD2G1W9-F1
#
_cell.length_a   1.000
_cell.length_b   1.000
_cell.length_c   1.000
_cell.angle_alpha   90.00
_cell.angle_beta   90.00
_cell.angle_gamma   90.00
#
_symmetry.space_group_name_H-M   'P 1'
#
loop_
_entity.id
_entity.type
_entity.pdbx_description
1 polymer ?
#
loop_
_entity_poly.entity_id
_entity_poly.type
_entity_poly.pdbx_seq_one_letter_code
_entity_poly.pdbx_strand_id
1 'polypeptide(L)'
;MILDLPMQADLQLIQQHRQQLIGKELIQANRRQFAYDYQTGQEVLKLCYKPNKLNHRADGPYRIERVHSNVALTIRLAPHVIERVSLRRVKPYRR
;
A
#
# COMPACT_ATOMS: atom_id res chain seq x y z
N MET A 1 23.61 22.29 40.50
CA MET A 1 22.28 22.18 41.15
C MET A 1 21.34 21.54 40.16
N ILE A 2 20.66 20.47 40.54
CA ILE A 2 19.60 19.83 39.74
C ILE A 2 18.30 20.54 40.13
N LEU A 3 17.60 21.10 39.13
CA LEU A 3 16.31 21.75 39.34
C LEU A 3 15.23 20.67 39.40
N ASP A 4 14.59 20.49 40.56
CA ASP A 4 13.42 19.63 40.75
C ASP A 4 12.17 20.32 40.17
N LEU A 5 12.08 20.35 38.85
CA LEU A 5 10.86 20.78 38.15
C LEU A 5 10.02 19.55 37.77
N PRO A 6 8.72 19.53 38.08
CA PRO A 6 7.85 18.46 37.61
C PRO A 6 7.74 18.54 36.08
N MET A 7 8.12 17.46 35.39
CA MET A 7 7.91 17.34 33.95
C MET A 7 6.41 17.08 33.69
N GLN A 8 5.67 18.11 33.30
CA GLN A 8 4.28 17.96 32.88
C GLN A 8 4.24 17.73 31.36
N ALA A 9 3.98 16.48 30.95
CA ALA A 9 3.87 16.14 29.53
C ALA A 9 2.51 16.55 28.96
N ASP A 10 2.51 17.33 27.88
CA ASP A 10 1.29 17.62 27.11
C ASP A 10 0.96 16.43 26.20
N LEU A 11 0.08 15.56 26.69
CA LEU A 11 -0.37 14.39 25.95
C LEU A 11 -1.13 14.76 24.66
N GLN A 12 -1.79 15.91 24.62
CA GLN A 12 -2.51 16.38 23.42
C GLN A 12 -1.51 16.75 22.33
N LEU A 13 -0.47 17.50 22.67
CA LEU A 13 0.58 17.86 21.73
C LEU A 13 1.30 16.62 21.18
N ILE A 14 1.58 15.63 22.04
CA ILE A 14 2.18 14.36 21.62
C ILE A 14 1.27 13.61 20.63
N GLN A 15 -0.03 13.55 20.91
CA GLN A 15 -1.00 12.90 20.01
C GLN A 15 -1.10 13.61 18.65
N GLN A 16 -1.18 14.94 18.66
CA GLN A 16 -1.23 15.75 17.44
C GLN A 16 0.01 15.53 16.58
N HIS A 17 1.20 15.52 17.19
CA HIS A 17 2.44 15.27 16.48
C HIS A 17 2.45 13.87 15.82
N ARG A 18 1.98 12.84 16.54
CA ARG A 18 1.84 11.48 15.96
C ARG A 18 0.88 11.47 14.78
N GLN A 19 -0.26 12.14 14.89
CA GLN A 19 -1.24 12.22 13.79
C GLN A 19 -0.66 12.93 12.56
N GLN A 20 0.11 14.00 12.76
CA GLN A 20 0.81 14.67 11.65
C GLN A 20 1.82 13.77 10.95
N LEU A 21 2.58 12.97 11.70
CA LEU A 21 3.51 11.99 11.11
C LEU A 21 2.77 10.93 10.29
N ILE A 22 1.72 10.33 10.86
CA ILE A 22 0.88 9.34 10.17
C ILE A 22 0.29 9.92 8.88
N GLY A 23 -0.25 11.15 8.94
CA GLY A 23 -0.81 11.83 7.78
C GLY A 23 0.23 12.06 6.67
N LYS A 24 1.44 12.51 7.04
CA LYS A 24 2.55 12.69 6.08
C LYS A 24 2.94 11.37 5.41
N GLU A 25 3.05 10.29 6.17
CA GLU A 25 3.36 8.96 5.65
C GLU A 25 2.25 8.43 4.72
N LEU A 26 0.99 8.60 5.10
CA LEU A 26 -0.17 8.22 4.28
C LEU A 26 -0.17 8.95 2.93
N ILE A 27 0.09 10.26 2.93
CA ILE A 27 0.20 11.06 1.70
C ILE A 27 1.34 10.53 0.84
N GLN A 28 2.53 10.30 1.41
CA GLN A 28 3.68 9.80 0.66
C GLN A 28 3.42 8.41 0.08
N ALA A 29 2.77 7.54 0.84
CA ALA A 29 2.43 6.21 0.41
C ALA A 29 1.36 6.23 -0.69
N ASN A 30 0.33 7.08 -0.56
CA ASN A 30 -0.76 7.20 -1.54
C ASN A 30 -0.29 7.83 -2.85
N ARG A 31 0.69 8.74 -2.83
CA ARG A 31 1.34 9.28 -4.05
C ARG A 31 1.96 8.20 -4.94
N ARG A 32 2.36 7.05 -4.37
CA ARG A 32 2.93 5.92 -5.13
C ARG A 32 1.87 5.01 -5.74
N GLN A 33 0.60 5.18 -5.36
CA GLN A 33 -0.50 4.36 -5.84
C GLN A 33 -1.04 4.93 -7.16
N PHE A 34 -1.40 4.04 -8.09
CA PHE A 34 -2.07 4.44 -9.32
C PHE A 34 -3.52 4.83 -9.00
N ALA A 35 -3.92 6.03 -9.44
CA ALA A 35 -5.31 6.46 -9.46
C ALA A 35 -6.06 5.69 -10.55
N TYR A 36 -6.46 4.46 -10.24
CA TYR A 36 -7.22 3.59 -11.13
C TYR A 36 -8.30 2.89 -10.31
N ASP A 37 -9.49 2.80 -10.89
CA ASP A 37 -10.62 2.11 -10.30
C ASP A 37 -10.62 0.65 -10.76
N TYR A 38 -10.23 -0.24 -9.85
CA TYR A 38 -10.10 -1.66 -10.14
C TYR A 38 -11.44 -2.35 -9.98
N GLN A 39 -11.82 -3.16 -10.97
CA GLN A 39 -13.08 -3.91 -10.95
C GLN A 39 -12.82 -5.42 -10.98
N THR A 40 -13.73 -6.17 -10.36
CA THR A 40 -13.70 -7.64 -10.39
C THR A 40 -13.76 -8.14 -11.84
N GLY A 41 -12.93 -9.13 -12.18
CA GLY A 41 -12.84 -9.68 -13.52
C GLY A 41 -11.83 -9.00 -14.43
N GLN A 42 -11.32 -7.81 -14.09
CA GLN A 42 -10.21 -7.17 -14.80
C GLN A 42 -8.87 -7.88 -14.53
N GLU A 43 -7.88 -7.58 -15.36
CA GLU A 43 -6.52 -8.08 -15.23
C GLU A 43 -5.58 -7.01 -14.67
N VAL A 44 -4.60 -7.44 -13.89
CA VAL A 44 -3.62 -6.56 -13.27
C VAL A 44 -2.23 -7.18 -13.26
N LEU A 45 -1.21 -6.33 -13.31
CA LEU A 45 0.18 -6.75 -13.17
C LEU A 45 0.60 -6.68 -11.71
N LYS A 46 1.24 -7.74 -11.19
CA LYS A 46 1.81 -7.74 -9.83
C LYS A 46 3.25 -7.24 -9.88
N LEU A 47 3.60 -6.24 -9.06
CA LEU A 47 4.98 -5.72 -9.00
C LEU A 47 5.92 -6.70 -8.30
N CYS A 48 7.05 -7.00 -8.92
CA CYS A 48 8.08 -7.88 -8.37
C CYS A 48 8.81 -7.20 -7.21
N TYR A 49 9.08 -7.94 -6.14
CA TYR A 49 9.86 -7.40 -5.01
C TYR A 49 11.36 -7.44 -5.35
N LYS A 50 11.99 -6.26 -5.43
CA LYS A 50 13.43 -6.07 -5.71
C LYS A 50 13.91 -6.86 -6.96
N PRO A 51 13.45 -6.50 -8.18
CA PRO A 51 13.93 -7.14 -9.39
C PRO A 51 15.42 -6.81 -9.64
N ASN A 52 16.16 -7.77 -10.19
CA ASN A 52 17.50 -7.51 -10.74
C ASN A 52 17.40 -6.60 -11.99
N LYS A 53 18.52 -5.99 -12.42
CA LYS A 53 18.55 -5.00 -13.51
C LYS A 53 17.88 -5.46 -14.81
N LEU A 54 18.00 -6.75 -15.14
CA LEU A 54 17.44 -7.33 -16.37
C LEU A 54 16.11 -8.06 -16.16
N ASN A 55 15.65 -8.23 -14.91
CA ASN A 55 14.41 -8.93 -14.63
C ASN A 55 13.21 -8.03 -14.90
N HIS A 56 12.09 -8.65 -15.27
CA HIS A 56 10.82 -7.97 -15.37
C HIS A 56 10.45 -7.32 -14.02
N ARG A 57 9.89 -6.11 -14.08
CA ARG A 57 9.49 -5.34 -12.89
C ARG A 57 8.07 -5.68 -12.42
N ALA A 58 7.30 -6.34 -13.27
CA ALA A 58 5.95 -6.78 -12.98
C ALA A 58 5.69 -8.13 -13.65
N ASP A 59 5.01 -9.01 -12.93
CA ASP A 59 4.67 -10.36 -13.37
C ASP A 59 3.20 -10.42 -13.76
N GLY A 60 2.95 -11.12 -14.89
CA GLY A 60 1.67 -11.62 -15.38
C GLY A 60 0.57 -10.59 -15.58
N PRO A 61 -0.43 -10.84 -16.44
CA PRO A 61 -1.78 -10.40 -16.16
C PRO A 61 -2.44 -11.41 -15.22
N TYR A 62 -2.77 -10.97 -14.00
CA TYR A 62 -3.55 -11.76 -13.05
C TYR A 62 -4.97 -11.24 -12.97
N ARG A 63 -5.94 -12.14 -12.95
CA ARG A 63 -7.36 -11.79 -12.86
C ARG A 63 -7.73 -11.42 -11.42
N ILE A 64 -8.51 -10.34 -11.27
CA ILE A 64 -9.07 -9.92 -10.00
C ILE A 64 -10.32 -10.76 -9.69
N GLU A 65 -10.28 -11.48 -8.57
CA GLU A 65 -11.42 -12.23 -8.03
C GLU A 65 -12.32 -11.39 -7.14
N ARG A 66 -11.71 -10.47 -6.37
CA ARG A 66 -12.43 -9.62 -5.43
C ARG A 66 -11.66 -8.33 -5.17
N VAL A 67 -12.35 -7.22 -5.20
CA VAL A 67 -11.80 -5.92 -4.78
C VAL A 67 -12.21 -5.67 -3.33
N HIS A 68 -11.23 -5.40 -2.48
CA HIS A 68 -11.47 -5.05 -1.07
C HIS A 68 -11.18 -3.57 -0.88
N SER A 69 -12.23 -2.76 -0.85
CA SER A 69 -12.27 -1.34 -0.47
C SER A 69 -10.94 -0.61 -0.60
N ASN A 70 -10.64 0.05 -1.73
CA ASN A 70 -9.51 0.98 -2.00
C ASN A 70 -8.11 0.71 -1.40
N VAL A 71 -7.85 -0.46 -0.82
CA VAL A 71 -6.60 -0.77 -0.10
C VAL A 71 -5.97 -2.05 -0.66
N ALA A 72 -6.79 -3.05 -0.99
CA ALA A 72 -6.33 -4.36 -1.43
C ALA A 72 -7.26 -5.00 -2.45
N LEU A 73 -6.73 -5.95 -3.20
CA LEU A 73 -7.47 -6.80 -4.12
C LEU A 73 -6.99 -8.25 -3.96
N THR A 74 -7.87 -9.18 -4.27
CA THR A 74 -7.57 -10.60 -4.30
C THR A 74 -7.41 -11.00 -5.76
N ILE A 75 -6.20 -11.43 -6.12
CA ILE A 75 -5.86 -11.93 -7.46
C ILE A 75 -5.72 -13.43 -7.45
N ARG A 76 -5.99 -14.05 -8.60
CA ARG A 76 -5.71 -15.48 -8.84
C ARG A 76 -4.36 -15.62 -9.54
N LEU A 77 -3.36 -16.19 -8.86
CA LEU A 77 -2.03 -16.45 -9.43
C LEU A 77 -2.00 -17.74 -10.27
N ALA A 78 -2.70 -18.77 -9.79
CA ALA A 78 -2.81 -20.08 -10.42
C ALA A 78 -4.21 -20.64 -10.15
N PRO A 79 -4.65 -21.74 -10.80
CA PRO A 79 -6.02 -22.25 -10.68
C PRO A 79 -6.51 -22.45 -9.24
N HIS A 80 -5.60 -22.81 -8.32
CA HIS A 80 -5.90 -23.07 -6.91
C HIS A 80 -5.17 -22.11 -5.95
N VAL A 81 -4.52 -21.05 -6.46
CA VAL A 81 -3.73 -20.12 -5.64
C VAL A 81 -4.30 -18.72 -5.80
N ILE A 82 -4.89 -18.22 -4.72
CA ILE A 82 -5.38 -16.85 -4.59
C ILE A 82 -4.48 -16.08 -3.61
N GLU A 83 -4.21 -14.82 -3.92
CA GLU A 83 -3.39 -13.95 -3.10
C GLU A 83 -4.08 -12.62 -2.89
N ARG A 84 -4.10 -12.15 -1.64
CA ARG A 84 -4.54 -10.79 -1.31
C ARG A 84 -3.35 -9.84 -1.38
N VAL A 85 -3.41 -8.88 -2.30
CA VAL A 85 -2.33 -7.94 -2.58
C VAL A 85 -2.82 -6.50 -2.38
N SER A 86 -1.96 -5.65 -1.80
CA SER A 86 -2.26 -4.22 -1.70
C SER A 86 -2.20 -3.56 -3.09
N LEU A 87 -3.10 -2.60 -3.35
CA LEU A 87 -3.10 -1.79 -4.58
C LEU A 87 -1.77 -1.08 -4.85
N ARG A 88 -0.95 -0.86 -3.81
CA ARG A 88 0.40 -0.28 -3.91
C ARG A 88 1.40 -1.19 -4.63
N ARG A 89 1.11 -2.50 -4.73
CA ARG A 89 1.95 -3.52 -5.36
C ARG A 89 1.40 -4.00 -6.69
N VAL A 90 0.43 -3.29 -7.24
CA VAL A 90 -0.32 -3.69 -8.42
C VAL A 90 -0.36 -2.53 -9.40
N LYS A 91 -0.24 -2.84 -10.69
CA LYS A 91 -0.40 -1.89 -11.79
C LYS A 91 -1.58 -2.34 -12.65
N PRO A 92 -2.44 -1.42 -13.13
CA PRO A 92 -3.51 -1.81 -14.06
C PRO A 92 -2.89 -2.37 -15.34
N TYR A 93 -3.44 -3.48 -15.82
CA TYR A 93 -3.11 -4.00 -17.15
C TYR A 93 -4.00 -3.31 -18.18
N ARG A 94 -3.38 -2.60 -19.14
CA ARG A 94 -4.08 -2.06 -20.31
C ARG A 94 -3.69 -2.97 -21.48
N ARG A 95 -4.70 -3.58 -22.09
CA ARG A 95 -4.55 -4.40 -23.29
C ARG A 95 -4.38 -3.52 -24.52
#